data_AF-A0A673TWB6-F1
#
_entry.id   AF-A0A673TWB6-F1
#
_cell.length_a   1.000
_cell.length_b   1.000
_cell.length_c   1.000
_cell.angle_alpha   90.00
_cell.angle_beta   90.00
_cell.angle_gamma   90.00
#
_symmetry.space_group_name_H-M   'P 1'
#
loop_
_entity.id
_entity.type
_entity.pdbx_description
1 polymer ?
#
loop_
_entity_poly.entity_id
_entity_poly.type
_entity_poly.pdbx_seq_one_letter_code
_entity_poly.pdbx_strand_id
1 'polypeptide(L)'
;MSWRPQYRSSKFRNVYGKVANREHCFDGIPITKNVHDNHFCAVNARFLAIVTESAGGGSFLVIPLEQTGRIEPNYPKVCGHQGNVLDIKWNPFIDNIIASCSEDTSVRIWEIPEGGLKRNMTEALLELHGHSRRVGLVEWHPTTNNILFSAECLLHAHTLCQAAS
;
A
#
# COMPACT_ATOMS: atom_id res chain seq x y z
N MET A 1 31.61 -47.23 -4.21
CA MET A 1 30.56 -46.22 -4.31
C MET A 1 30.47 -45.47 -2.99
N SER A 2 31.16 -44.33 -2.84
CA SER A 2 31.09 -43.53 -1.61
C SER A 2 29.94 -42.53 -1.72
N TRP A 3 28.80 -42.86 -1.11
CA TRP A 3 27.70 -41.91 -0.93
C TRP A 3 28.12 -40.91 0.15
N ARG A 4 28.55 -39.71 -0.23
CA ARG A 4 28.70 -38.60 0.72
C ARG A 4 27.35 -37.89 0.79
N PRO A 5 26.66 -37.85 1.94
CA PRO A 5 25.51 -36.98 2.08
C PRO A 5 26.03 -35.55 1.91
N GLN A 6 25.58 -34.85 0.87
CA GLN A 6 25.88 -33.44 0.73
C GLN A 6 25.13 -32.74 1.87
N TYR A 7 25.80 -32.53 3.02
CA TYR A 7 25.23 -31.77 4.14
C TYR A 7 25.02 -30.33 3.67
N ARG A 8 23.84 -30.04 3.10
CA ARG A 8 23.44 -28.68 2.73
C ARG A 8 22.85 -28.02 3.96
N SER A 9 23.71 -27.56 4.86
CA SER A 9 23.28 -26.58 5.85
C SER A 9 22.90 -25.29 5.13
N SER A 10 21.67 -24.83 5.31
CA SER A 10 21.28 -23.51 4.81
C SER A 10 22.08 -22.43 5.53
N LYS A 11 22.60 -21.45 4.79
CA LYS A 11 23.18 -20.23 5.38
C LYS A 11 22.19 -19.44 6.24
N PHE A 12 20.89 -19.71 6.07
CA PHE A 12 19.80 -19.08 6.80
C PHE A 12 19.26 -19.91 7.97
N ARG A 13 19.95 -21.00 8.34
CA ARG A 13 19.50 -21.92 9.39
C ARG A 13 19.20 -21.23 10.74
N ASN A 14 19.87 -20.11 11.01
CA ASN A 14 19.77 -19.39 12.28
C ASN A 14 19.17 -17.98 12.12
N VAL A 15 18.39 -17.71 11.06
CA VAL A 15 17.68 -16.43 10.92
C VAL A 15 16.51 -16.38 11.92
N TYR A 16 16.41 -15.30 12.69
CA TYR A 16 15.31 -15.05 13.61
C TYR A 16 14.87 -13.58 13.54
N GLY A 17 13.59 -13.32 13.79
CA GLY A 17 13.03 -11.98 13.85
C GLY A 17 13.33 -11.31 15.19
N LYS A 18 13.70 -10.02 15.16
CA LYS A 18 13.81 -9.17 16.34
C LYS A 18 12.82 -8.01 16.19
N VAL A 19 11.89 -7.91 17.12
CA VAL A 19 10.91 -6.82 17.15
C VAL A 19 11.63 -5.51 17.49
N ALA A 20 11.20 -4.41 16.86
CA ALA A 20 11.73 -3.08 17.14
C ALA A 20 11.33 -2.61 18.55
N ASN A 21 12.14 -1.73 19.14
CA ASN A 21 11.77 -1.06 20.39
C ASN A 21 10.54 -0.19 20.17
N ARG A 22 9.79 0.08 21.24
CA ARG A 22 8.55 0.88 21.17
C ARG A 22 8.76 2.28 20.59
N GLU A 23 9.92 2.88 20.83
CA GLU A 23 10.31 4.19 20.26
C GLU A 23 10.46 4.19 18.73
N HIS A 24 10.61 3.01 18.13
CA HIS A 24 10.67 2.79 16.68
C HIS A 24 9.38 2.19 16.12
N CYS A 25 8.32 2.09 16.93
CA CYS A 25 7.00 1.67 16.49
C CYS A 25 6.14 2.89 16.12
N PHE A 26 5.07 2.64 15.36
CA PHE A 26 4.06 3.63 15.04
C PHE A 26 2.78 3.30 15.82
N ASP A 27 2.47 4.10 16.83
CA ASP A 27 1.35 3.89 17.75
C ASP A 27 0.17 4.82 17.40
N GLY A 28 -1.06 4.43 17.77
CA GLY A 28 -2.24 5.29 17.66
C GLY A 28 -2.89 5.36 16.26
N ILE A 29 -2.52 4.47 15.35
CA ILE A 29 -3.08 4.41 14.00
C ILE A 29 -4.42 3.67 14.01
N PRO A 30 -5.52 4.27 13.51
CA PRO A 30 -6.82 3.63 13.42
C PRO A 30 -6.88 2.70 12.20
N ILE A 31 -6.23 1.53 12.28
CA ILE A 31 -6.16 0.55 11.19
C ILE A 31 -7.59 0.10 10.83
N THR A 32 -7.83 -0.07 9.53
CA THR A 32 -9.12 -0.56 9.02
C THR A 32 -9.49 -1.92 9.64
N LYS A 33 -10.78 -2.09 9.96
CA LYS A 33 -11.37 -3.38 10.38
C LYS A 33 -11.96 -4.18 9.21
N ASN A 34 -11.79 -3.68 7.99
CA ASN A 34 -12.36 -4.32 6.82
C ASN A 34 -11.73 -5.71 6.61
N VAL A 35 -12.56 -6.69 6.23
CA VAL A 35 -12.15 -8.08 6.07
C VAL A 35 -11.89 -8.34 4.58
N HIS A 36 -10.66 -8.07 4.16
CA HIS A 36 -10.14 -8.45 2.85
C HIS A 36 -8.76 -9.09 3.00
N ASP A 37 -8.42 -10.01 2.10
CA ASP A 37 -7.15 -10.74 2.09
C ASP A 37 -6.00 -9.89 1.52
N ASN A 38 -5.87 -8.63 1.97
CA ASN A 38 -4.80 -7.72 1.60
C ASN A 38 -3.98 -7.31 2.82
N HIS A 39 -2.76 -6.85 2.58
CA HIS A 39 -1.85 -6.49 3.67
C HIS A 39 -2.23 -5.18 4.38
N PHE A 40 -3.06 -4.32 3.76
CA PHE A 40 -3.46 -2.99 4.26
C PHE A 40 -2.32 -2.03 4.63
N CYS A 41 -1.07 -2.43 4.44
CA CYS A 41 0.10 -1.64 4.66
C CYS A 41 1.09 -1.82 3.50
N ALA A 42 1.78 -0.73 3.17
CA ALA A 42 2.82 -0.71 2.16
C ALA A 42 3.95 0.19 2.63
N VAL A 43 5.19 -0.27 2.49
CA VAL A 43 6.38 0.46 2.95
C VAL A 43 7.38 0.55 1.80
N ASN A 44 8.01 1.70 1.64
CA ASN A 44 9.18 1.87 0.78
C ASN A 44 10.35 2.47 1.60
N ALA A 45 11.38 2.99 0.94
CA ALA A 45 12.56 3.54 1.62
C ALA A 45 12.29 4.85 2.40
N ARG A 46 11.15 5.52 2.16
CA ARG A 46 10.85 6.85 2.71
C ARG A 46 9.60 6.89 3.59
N PHE A 47 8.58 6.09 3.25
CA PHE A 47 7.25 6.22 3.81
C PHE A 47 6.65 4.86 4.21
N LEU A 48 5.86 4.89 5.28
CA LEU A 48 4.92 3.86 5.70
C LEU A 48 3.51 4.32 5.32
N ALA A 49 2.81 3.55 4.50
CA ALA A 49 1.40 3.75 4.18
C ALA A 49 0.54 2.68 4.84
N ILE A 50 -0.55 3.09 5.49
CA ILE A 50 -1.48 2.19 6.20
C ILE A 50 -2.92 2.61 5.92
N VAL A 51 -3.75 1.66 5.49
CA VAL A 51 -5.19 1.86 5.31
C VAL A 51 -5.88 2.03 6.66
N THR A 52 -6.65 3.12 6.80
CA THR A 52 -7.30 3.49 8.05
C THR A 52 -8.82 3.44 7.95
N GLU A 53 -9.47 3.17 9.08
CA GLU A 53 -10.93 3.27 9.22
C GLU A 53 -11.38 4.73 9.04
N SER A 54 -12.46 4.94 8.28
CA SER A 54 -13.03 6.26 8.03
C SER A 54 -14.55 6.17 7.93
N ALA A 55 -15.25 7.11 8.56
CA ALA A 55 -16.71 7.08 8.69
C ALA A 55 -17.46 7.52 7.41
N GLY A 56 -16.78 8.08 6.41
CA GLY A 56 -17.41 8.75 5.26
C GLY A 56 -16.67 8.58 3.95
N GLY A 57 -16.15 7.37 3.69
CA GLY A 57 -15.36 7.04 2.50
C GLY A 57 -14.06 6.33 2.86
N GLY A 58 -13.18 6.13 1.88
CA GLY A 58 -11.91 5.44 2.08
C GLY A 58 -10.76 6.39 2.39
N SER A 59 -9.89 6.00 3.32
CA SER A 59 -8.67 6.77 3.59
C SER A 59 -7.50 5.89 4.00
N PHE A 60 -6.29 6.43 3.83
CA PHE A 60 -5.07 5.83 4.33
C PHE A 60 -4.12 6.92 4.81
N LEU A 61 -3.25 6.57 5.75
CA LEU A 61 -2.16 7.40 6.22
C LEU A 61 -0.91 7.14 5.41
N VAL A 62 -0.09 8.16 5.27
CA VAL A 62 1.28 8.07 4.76
C VAL A 62 2.19 8.82 5.73
N ILE A 63 3.09 8.10 6.37
CA ILE A 63 3.93 8.59 7.46
C ILE A 63 5.39 8.46 7.04
N PRO A 64 6.22 9.52 7.10
CA PRO A 64 7.66 9.40 6.91
C PRO A 64 8.28 8.41 7.89
N LEU A 65 9.18 7.54 7.44
CA LEU A 65 9.80 6.52 8.29
C LEU A 65 10.62 7.09 9.45
N GLU A 66 11.09 8.33 9.32
CA GLU A 66 11.80 9.06 10.37
C GLU A 66 10.86 9.52 11.50
N GLN A 67 9.55 9.57 11.26
CA GLN A 67 8.55 10.05 12.22
C GLN A 67 7.92 8.88 13.02
N THR A 68 8.73 8.24 13.86
CA THR A 68 8.27 7.15 14.74
C THR A 68 7.57 7.68 16.01
N GLY A 69 6.88 6.78 16.72
CA GLY A 69 6.17 7.07 17.96
C GLY A 69 4.66 7.16 17.77
N ARG A 70 3.99 7.91 18.64
CA ARG A 70 2.53 8.05 18.62
C ARG A 70 2.11 9.04 17.56
N ILE A 71 1.25 8.60 16.64
CA ILE A 71 0.63 9.43 15.63
C ILE A 71 -0.57 10.16 16.23
N GLU A 72 -0.65 11.47 15.96
CA GLU A 72 -1.75 12.29 16.44
C GLU A 72 -3.08 11.90 15.75
N PRO A 73 -4.23 11.96 16.45
CA PRO A 73 -5.53 11.58 15.86
C PRO A 73 -5.92 12.40 14.62
N ASN A 74 -5.45 13.65 14.53
CA ASN A 74 -5.72 14.57 13.42
C ASN A 74 -4.61 14.57 12.35
N TYR A 75 -3.77 13.53 12.32
CA TYR A 75 -2.69 13.43 11.34
C TYR A 75 -3.26 13.48 9.91
N PRO A 76 -2.65 14.26 9.00
CA PRO A 76 -3.10 14.38 7.62
C PRO A 76 -3.16 13.04 6.89
N LYS A 77 -4.26 12.80 6.17
CA LYS A 77 -4.51 11.53 5.46
C LYS A 77 -4.84 11.75 4.00
N VAL A 78 -4.70 10.68 3.21
CA VAL A 78 -5.22 10.63 1.84
C VAL A 78 -6.67 10.15 1.91
N CYS A 79 -7.61 10.95 1.42
CA CYS A 79 -9.05 10.73 1.60
C CYS A 79 -9.92 11.20 0.43
N GLY A 80 -9.51 10.94 -0.82
CA GLY A 80 -10.34 11.25 -1.99
C GLY A 80 -11.32 10.13 -2.40
N HIS A 81 -11.14 8.91 -1.93
CA HIS A 81 -12.01 7.79 -2.26
C HIS A 81 -13.39 7.88 -1.60
N GLN A 82 -14.44 7.53 -2.35
CA GLN A 82 -15.83 7.56 -1.86
C GLN A 82 -16.24 6.24 -1.19
N GLY A 83 -15.46 5.17 -1.38
CA GLY A 83 -15.64 3.86 -0.75
C GLY A 83 -14.36 3.40 -0.05
N ASN A 84 -14.43 2.31 0.72
CA ASN A 84 -13.26 1.83 1.46
C ASN A 84 -12.08 1.55 0.54
N VAL A 85 -10.88 1.95 0.97
CA VAL A 85 -9.64 1.57 0.28
C VAL A 85 -9.38 0.10 0.57
N LEU A 86 -9.16 -0.68 -0.50
CA LEU A 86 -9.02 -2.12 -0.44
C LEU A 86 -7.57 -2.57 -0.55
N ASP A 87 -6.75 -1.86 -1.32
CA ASP A 87 -5.32 -2.14 -1.47
C ASP A 87 -4.54 -0.85 -1.78
N ILE A 88 -3.25 -0.85 -1.41
CA ILE A 88 -2.31 0.26 -1.61
C ILE A 88 -0.92 -0.27 -1.99
N LYS A 89 -0.28 0.33 -2.99
CA LYS A 89 1.05 -0.07 -3.45
C LYS A 89 1.91 1.10 -3.88
N TRP A 90 3.14 1.14 -3.36
CA TRP A 90 4.17 2.07 -3.81
C TRP A 90 4.68 1.72 -5.20
N ASN A 91 4.95 2.74 -6.01
CA ASN A 91 5.62 2.56 -7.30
C ASN A 91 7.09 2.13 -7.05
N PRO A 92 7.59 1.06 -7.71
CA PRO A 92 8.95 0.55 -7.49
C PRO A 92 10.05 1.45 -8.08
N PHE A 93 9.72 2.42 -8.92
CA PHE A 93 10.66 3.35 -9.55
C PHE A 93 10.65 4.75 -8.93
N ILE A 94 9.53 5.16 -8.31
CA ILE A 94 9.34 6.51 -7.78
C ILE A 94 8.74 6.43 -6.37
N ASP A 95 9.58 6.67 -5.36
CA ASP A 95 9.22 6.54 -3.93
C ASP A 95 8.07 7.44 -3.47
N ASN A 96 7.80 8.52 -4.20
CA ASN A 96 6.74 9.46 -3.86
C ASN A 96 5.39 9.09 -4.49
N ILE A 97 5.32 8.05 -5.34
CA ILE A 97 4.09 7.68 -6.03
C ILE A 97 3.50 6.42 -5.39
N ILE A 98 2.22 6.52 -5.02
CA ILE A 98 1.44 5.39 -4.49
C ILE A 98 0.14 5.23 -5.27
N ALA A 99 -0.23 3.99 -5.55
CA ALA A 99 -1.55 3.64 -6.08
C ALA A 99 -2.45 3.15 -4.95
N SER A 100 -3.73 3.48 -5.02
CA SER A 100 -4.77 2.91 -4.18
C SER A 100 -5.96 2.47 -5.01
N CYS A 101 -6.67 1.45 -4.54
CA CYS A 101 -7.93 1.01 -5.14
C CYS A 101 -9.03 0.91 -4.10
N SER A 102 -10.28 1.01 -4.54
CA SER A 102 -11.42 1.18 -3.63
C SER A 102 -12.68 0.44 -4.07
N GLU A 103 -13.61 0.32 -3.13
CA GLU A 103 -14.99 -0.06 -3.36
C GLU A 103 -15.74 0.89 -4.29
N ASP A 104 -15.28 2.13 -4.46
CA ASP A 104 -15.86 3.11 -5.38
C ASP A 104 -15.56 2.83 -6.87
N THR A 105 -14.99 1.65 -7.18
CA THR A 105 -14.64 1.17 -8.54
C THR A 105 -13.47 1.89 -9.20
N SER A 106 -12.85 2.85 -8.50
CA SER A 106 -11.72 3.61 -9.03
C SER A 106 -10.37 3.08 -8.54
N VAL A 107 -9.36 3.30 -9.37
CA VAL A 107 -7.95 3.23 -8.97
C VAL A 107 -7.40 4.66 -9.04
N ARG A 108 -6.72 5.10 -7.98
CA ARG A 108 -6.19 6.45 -7.89
C ARG A 108 -4.68 6.41 -7.67
N ILE A 109 -3.99 7.33 -8.33
CA ILE A 109 -2.55 7.54 -8.20
C ILE A 109 -2.33 8.83 -7.42
N TRP A 110 -1.46 8.77 -6.41
CA TRP A 110 -1.17 9.89 -5.52
C TRP A 110 0.31 10.19 -5.55
N GLU A 111 0.62 11.48 -5.56
CA GLU A 111 1.98 11.98 -5.39
C GLU A 111 2.13 12.55 -3.98
N ILE A 112 2.97 11.90 -3.18
CA ILE A 112 3.25 12.25 -1.81
C ILE A 112 4.38 13.29 -1.78
N PRO A 113 4.18 14.47 -1.16
CA PRO A 113 5.25 15.44 -0.99
C PRO A 113 6.42 14.87 -0.18
N GLU A 114 7.66 15.25 -0.49
CA GLU A 114 8.86 14.71 0.18
C GLU A 114 8.83 14.86 1.71
N GLY A 115 8.27 15.96 2.22
CA GLY A 115 8.13 16.22 3.66
C GLY A 115 6.90 15.56 4.31
N GLY A 116 6.22 14.65 3.62
CA GLY A 116 4.94 14.09 4.04
C GLY A 116 3.75 15.03 3.83
N LEU A 117 2.56 14.57 4.24
CA LEU A 117 1.34 15.36 4.10
C LEU A 117 1.27 16.47 5.15
N LYS A 118 0.97 17.69 4.71
CA LYS A 118 0.69 18.84 5.59
C LYS A 118 -0.81 19.07 5.83
N ARG A 119 -1.65 18.55 4.95
CA ARG A 119 -3.12 18.63 4.98
C ARG A 119 -3.69 17.39 4.34
N ASN A 120 -4.96 17.12 4.59
CA ASN A 120 -5.66 16.02 3.93
C ASN A 120 -5.58 16.17 2.42
N MET A 121 -5.24 15.08 1.74
CA MET A 121 -5.11 15.00 0.29
C MET A 121 -6.36 14.34 -0.28
N THR A 122 -7.16 15.11 -1.01
CA THR A 122 -8.41 14.64 -1.63
C THR A 122 -8.30 14.51 -3.15
N GLU A 123 -7.37 15.26 -3.75
CA GLU A 123 -7.13 15.28 -5.18
C GLU A 123 -6.04 14.28 -5.54
N ALA A 124 -6.37 13.33 -6.40
CA ALA A 124 -5.41 12.38 -6.95
C ALA A 124 -4.67 13.01 -8.13
N LEU A 125 -3.44 12.56 -8.37
CA LEU A 125 -2.70 12.91 -9.59
C LEU A 125 -3.42 12.35 -10.83
N LEU A 126 -3.93 11.13 -10.71
CA LEU A 126 -4.68 10.45 -11.76
C LEU A 126 -5.80 9.59 -11.17
N GLU A 127 -6.98 9.64 -11.78
CA GLU A 127 -8.10 8.78 -11.45
C GLU A 127 -8.42 7.86 -12.65
N LEU A 128 -8.22 6.56 -12.46
CA LEU A 128 -8.45 5.52 -13.45
C LEU A 128 -9.83 4.90 -13.22
N HIS A 129 -10.70 5.05 -14.21
CA HIS A 129 -12.04 4.49 -14.23
C HIS A 129 -12.13 3.46 -15.36
N GLY A 130 -12.60 2.26 -15.04
CA GLY A 130 -12.69 1.18 -16.03
C GLY A 130 -13.31 -0.10 -15.47
N HIS A 131 -13.17 -0.33 -14.17
CA HIS A 131 -13.87 -1.41 -13.49
C HIS A 131 -15.32 -1.04 -13.23
N SER A 132 -16.19 -2.06 -13.23
CA SER A 132 -17.62 -1.89 -12.97
C SER A 132 -18.01 -2.26 -11.54
N ARG A 133 -17.06 -2.82 -10.79
CA ARG A 133 -17.19 -3.27 -9.41
C ARG A 133 -15.99 -2.82 -8.58
N ARG A 134 -16.05 -3.12 -7.27
CA ARG A 134 -14.95 -2.84 -6.35
C ARG A 134 -13.63 -3.42 -6.85
N VAL A 135 -12.60 -2.58 -6.83
CA VAL A 135 -11.25 -2.97 -7.23
C VAL A 135 -10.52 -3.42 -5.99
N GLY A 136 -10.23 -4.72 -5.92
CA GLY A 136 -9.71 -5.36 -4.72
C GLY A 136 -8.19 -5.47 -4.67
N LEU A 137 -7.51 -5.30 -5.79
CA LEU A 137 -6.07 -5.50 -5.90
C LEU A 137 -5.46 -4.55 -6.92
N VAL A 138 -4.30 -4.01 -6.58
CA VAL A 138 -3.44 -3.25 -7.50
C VAL A 138 -2.01 -3.76 -7.38
N GLU A 139 -1.24 -3.77 -8.47
CA GLU A 139 0.17 -4.17 -8.44
C GLU A 139 0.96 -3.47 -9.56
N TRP A 140 2.05 -2.79 -9.21
CA TRP A 140 2.91 -2.13 -10.20
C TRP A 140 3.74 -3.14 -10.97
N HIS A 141 3.98 -2.86 -12.25
CA HIS A 141 4.88 -3.67 -13.05
C HIS A 141 6.32 -3.55 -12.53
N PRO A 142 7.05 -4.66 -12.29
CA PRO A 142 8.33 -4.61 -11.60
C PRO A 142 9.48 -4.07 -12.46
N THR A 143 9.36 -4.08 -13.80
CA THR A 143 10.46 -3.71 -14.71
C THR A 143 10.15 -2.53 -15.63
N THR A 144 8.92 -2.03 -15.63
CA THR A 144 8.48 -0.99 -16.57
C THR A 144 7.72 0.07 -15.80
N ASN A 145 8.23 1.30 -15.86
CA ASN A 145 7.60 2.40 -15.18
C ASN A 145 6.21 2.70 -15.77
N ASN A 146 5.32 3.23 -14.94
CA ASN A 146 3.95 3.65 -15.29
C ASN A 146 3.01 2.53 -15.78
N ILE A 147 3.37 1.26 -15.60
CA ILE A 147 2.44 0.15 -15.84
C ILE A 147 1.90 -0.33 -14.49
N LEU A 148 0.58 -0.36 -14.35
CA LEU A 148 -0.13 -0.80 -13.15
C LEU A 148 -1.16 -1.87 -13.52
N PHE A 149 -1.17 -2.97 -12.79
CA PHE A 149 -2.23 -3.97 -12.86
C PHE A 149 -3.31 -3.64 -11.82
N SER A 150 -4.57 -3.90 -12.16
CA SER A 150 -5.68 -3.80 -11.21
C SER A 150 -6.68 -4.93 -11.46
N ALA A 151 -7.30 -5.45 -10.41
CA ALA A 151 -8.31 -6.50 -10.54
C ALA A 151 -9.55 -6.18 -9.70
N GLU A 152 -10.71 -6.30 -10.33
CA GLU A 152 -11.99 -6.30 -9.64
C GLU A 152 -12.27 -7.67 -9.02
N CYS A 153 -12.99 -7.67 -7.89
CA CYS A 153 -13.38 -8.90 -7.22
C CYS A 153 -14.50 -9.59 -8.01
N LEU A 154 -14.13 -10.43 -8.98
CA LEU A 154 -14.97 -11.44 -9.60
C LEU A 154 -14.33 -12.81 -9.36
N LEU A 155 -15.16 -13.82 -9.13
CA LEU A 155 -14.72 -15.22 -9.16
C LEU A 155 -13.98 -15.57 -10.47
N HIS A 156 -14.13 -14.81 -11.56
CA HIS A 156 -13.41 -14.95 -12.84
C HIS A 156 -13.37 -13.60 -13.61
N ALA A 157 -12.24 -12.88 -13.66
CA ALA A 157 -11.77 -12.02 -14.78
C ALA A 157 -10.61 -11.09 -14.35
N HIS A 158 -9.54 -11.01 -15.15
CA HIS A 158 -8.43 -10.05 -14.99
C HIS A 158 -8.51 -8.97 -16.08
N THR A 159 -8.51 -7.69 -15.69
CA THR A 159 -8.49 -6.54 -16.64
C THR A 159 -7.18 -5.78 -16.47
N LEU A 160 -6.37 -5.66 -17.53
CA LEU A 160 -5.15 -4.84 -17.54
C LEU A 160 -5.53 -3.38 -17.82
N CYS A 161 -5.28 -2.48 -16.86
CA CYS A 161 -5.38 -1.03 -17.09
C CYS A 161 -3.99 -0.45 -17.34
N GLN A 162 -3.64 -0.11 -18.58
CA GLN A 162 -2.43 0.69 -18.84
C GLN A 162 -2.68 2.13 -18.38
N ALA A 163 -1.87 2.64 -17.43
CA ALA A 163 -1.81 4.07 -17.18
C ALA A 163 -0.96 4.70 -18.30
N ALA A 164 -1.58 5.59 -19.08
CA ALA A 164 -0.94 6.24 -20.21
C ALA A 164 0.09 7.29 -19.77
N SER A 165 1.08 7.46 -20.65
CA SER A 165 2.29 8.33 -20.61
C SER A 165 2.08 9.77 -20.16
#